data_AF-A0A9N9NX84-F1
#
_entry.id   AF-A0A9N9NX84-F1
#
_cell.length_a   1.000
_cell.length_b   1.000
_cell.length_c   1.000
_cell.angle_alpha   90.00
_cell.angle_beta   90.00
_cell.angle_gamma   90.00
#
_symmetry.space_group_name_H-M   'P 1'
#
loop_
_entity.id
_entity.type
_entity.pdbx_description
1 polymer ?
#
loop_
_entity_poly.entity_id
_entity_poly.type
_entity_poly.pdbx_seq_one_letter_code
_entity_poly.pdbx_strand_id
1 'polypeptide(L)'
;AAFRGAALSHQFKVKEIKIKDITPYPIEVSYVSEPKESEDGNKLYNIILFNEYSAVESRKLMSFKHTSDFNFTLKYGNLSENVEKNFGPKDIIISKITGLADAIKRFEDTSSEKPKVKVTLQLSESGFVTSKDAVLTIEQQTFTDKVKTFFGVNGNKSDDSIKEVPFQEETTSSVNASDPNELNNTQISETESQKQTKKIETITLNLEIENAGIKPLGTEEKENSIRRLRAMDDADRQRRAREEARNSLESF
;
A
#
# COMPACT_ATOMS: atom_id res chain seq x y z
N ALA A 1 7.96 -5.75 23.47
CA ALA A 1 8.65 -6.56 22.43
C ALA A 1 8.36 -8.05 22.56
N ALA A 2 8.76 -8.74 23.63
CA ALA A 2 8.60 -10.20 23.77
C ALA A 2 7.16 -10.71 23.53
N PHE A 3 6.15 -10.07 24.13
CA PHE A 3 4.75 -10.44 23.91
C PHE A 3 4.29 -10.30 22.45
N ARG A 4 4.67 -9.21 21.76
CA ARG A 4 4.39 -9.02 20.33
C ARG A 4 5.09 -10.09 19.50
N GLY A 5 6.34 -10.42 19.82
CA GLY A 5 7.08 -11.50 19.17
C GLY A 5 6.40 -12.87 19.34
N ALA A 6 5.89 -13.17 20.54
CA ALA A 6 5.10 -14.38 20.77
C ALA A 6 3.77 -14.37 19.99
N ALA A 7 3.10 -13.22 19.89
CA ALA A 7 1.87 -13.08 19.12
C ALA A 7 2.06 -13.26 17.60
N LEU A 8 3.21 -12.88 17.06
CA LEU A 8 3.57 -13.06 15.65
C LEU A 8 4.02 -14.51 15.34
N SER A 9 4.37 -15.29 16.35
CA SER A 9 4.84 -16.67 16.19
C SER A 9 3.67 -17.66 16.17
N HIS A 10 3.67 -18.56 15.19
CA HIS A 10 2.69 -19.66 15.13
C HIS A 10 2.87 -20.72 16.23
N GLN A 11 3.93 -20.65 17.03
CA GLN A 11 4.24 -21.65 18.08
C GLN A 11 3.60 -21.33 19.44
N PHE A 12 3.12 -20.10 19.65
CA PHE A 12 2.56 -19.67 20.93
C PHE A 12 1.10 -19.21 20.75
N LYS A 13 0.24 -19.57 21.70
CA LYS A 13 -1.10 -19.00 21.81
C LYS A 13 -1.12 -18.01 22.96
N VAL A 14 -1.19 -16.72 22.64
CA VAL A 14 -1.27 -15.64 23.62
C VAL A 14 -2.64 -14.99 23.58
N LYS A 15 -2.98 -14.22 24.63
CA LYS A 15 -4.21 -13.42 24.63
C LYS A 15 -4.12 -12.37 23.51
N GLU A 16 -5.18 -12.20 22.73
CA GLU A 16 -5.20 -11.19 21.69
C GLU A 16 -5.22 -9.79 22.33
N ILE A 17 -4.24 -8.95 21.95
CA ILE A 17 -4.17 -7.54 22.32
C ILE A 17 -4.02 -6.75 21.03
N LYS A 18 -4.99 -5.89 20.73
CA LYS A 18 -4.96 -5.00 19.56
C LYS A 18 -4.19 -3.74 19.94
N ILE A 19 -3.00 -3.58 19.39
CA ILE A 19 -2.16 -2.39 19.51
C ILE A 19 -2.09 -1.78 18.12
N LYS A 20 -2.34 -0.48 18.02
CA LYS A 20 -2.13 0.29 16.79
C LYS A 20 -1.14 1.41 17.07
N ASP A 21 -0.13 1.50 16.22
CA ASP A 21 0.85 2.58 16.25
C ASP A 21 0.45 3.69 15.26
N ILE A 22 1.25 4.75 15.22
CA ILE A 22 1.03 5.92 14.35
C ILE A 22 2.32 6.32 13.61
N THR A 23 2.16 6.93 12.43
CA THR A 23 3.29 7.63 11.77
C THR A 23 3.44 9.04 12.35
N PRO A 24 4.63 9.45 12.81
CA PRO A 24 4.82 10.76 13.41
C PRO A 24 4.83 11.91 12.40
N TYR A 25 5.01 11.64 11.11
CA TYR A 25 5.14 12.67 10.07
C TYR A 25 4.17 12.44 8.90
N PRO A 26 3.75 13.52 8.21
CA PRO A 26 2.90 13.40 7.03
C PRO A 26 3.66 12.80 5.85
N ILE A 27 2.96 12.01 5.05
CA ILE A 27 3.46 11.40 3.83
C ILE A 27 2.58 11.85 2.68
N GLU A 28 3.23 12.34 1.61
CA GLU A 28 2.59 12.89 0.43
C GLU A 28 2.95 12.08 -0.82
N VAL A 29 2.04 12.11 -1.79
CA VAL A 29 2.31 11.69 -3.17
C VAL A 29 2.62 12.91 -4.01
N SER A 30 3.78 12.90 -4.66
CA SER A 30 4.24 13.93 -5.58
C SER A 30 4.28 13.35 -6.99
N TYR A 31 3.48 13.90 -7.92
CA TYR A 31 3.43 13.42 -9.31
C TYR A 31 3.19 14.55 -10.29
N VAL A 32 3.62 14.33 -11.53
CA VAL A 32 3.46 15.28 -12.63
C VAL A 32 2.23 14.91 -13.42
N SER A 33 1.31 15.84 -13.67
CA SER A 33 0.15 15.58 -14.52
C SER A 33 0.53 15.45 -15.98
N GLU A 34 -0.23 14.62 -16.69
CA GLU A 34 -0.14 14.54 -18.14
C GLU A 34 -0.54 15.89 -18.78
N PRO A 35 0.19 16.37 -19.80
CA PRO A 35 -0.13 17.60 -20.49
C PRO A 35 -1.49 17.48 -21.18
N LYS A 36 -2.38 18.43 -20.94
CA LYS A 36 -3.62 18.55 -21.71
C LYS A 36 -3.34 19.39 -22.94
N GLU A 37 -3.96 19.04 -24.07
CA GLU A 37 -3.87 19.78 -25.34
C GLU A 37 -4.21 21.29 -25.23
N SER A 38 -4.77 21.73 -24.10
CA SER A 38 -5.25 23.10 -23.85
C SER A 38 -4.45 23.90 -22.81
N GLU A 39 -3.45 23.30 -22.14
CA GLU A 39 -2.69 23.95 -21.06
C GLU A 39 -1.17 23.91 -21.35
N ASP A 40 -0.50 25.06 -21.22
CA ASP A 40 0.96 25.17 -21.32
C ASP A 40 1.63 24.54 -20.10
N GLY A 41 2.05 23.29 -20.25
CA GLY A 41 3.04 22.65 -19.39
C GLY A 41 2.51 21.63 -18.38
N ASN A 42 3.45 20.85 -17.87
CA ASN A 42 3.21 19.80 -16.89
C ASN A 42 3.08 20.39 -15.47
N LYS A 43 1.95 20.16 -14.79
CA LYS A 43 1.73 20.63 -13.42
C LYS A 43 2.17 19.57 -12.40
N LEU A 44 2.94 20.00 -11.41
CA LEU A 44 3.32 19.16 -10.26
C LEU A 44 2.21 19.19 -9.20
N TYR A 45 1.75 18.02 -8.78
CA TYR A 45 0.77 17.84 -7.72
C TYR A 45 1.43 17.20 -6.51
N ASN A 46 1.19 17.77 -5.32
CA ASN A 46 1.54 17.20 -4.04
C ASN A 46 0.24 16.97 -3.26
N ILE A 47 -0.03 15.72 -2.91
CA ILE A 47 -1.27 15.33 -2.26
C ILE A 47 -0.92 14.58 -0.97
N ILE A 48 -1.38 15.07 0.18
CA ILE A 48 -1.18 14.41 1.45
C ILE A 48 -1.94 13.08 1.44
N LEU A 49 -1.19 11.99 1.59
CA LEU A 49 -1.73 10.63 1.62
C LEU A 49 -2.03 10.23 3.07
N PHE A 50 -1.01 10.32 3.93
CA PHE A 50 -1.14 10.08 5.36
C PHE A 50 -0.83 11.37 6.10
N ASN A 51 -1.75 11.83 6.94
CA ASN A 51 -1.53 12.99 7.81
C ASN A 51 -0.55 12.64 8.93
N GLU A 52 -0.03 13.67 9.60
CA GLU A 52 0.66 13.50 10.88
C GLU A 52 -0.19 12.66 11.85
N TYR A 53 0.43 11.73 12.56
CA TYR A 53 -0.21 10.81 13.51
C TYR A 53 -1.26 9.86 12.91
N SER A 54 -1.21 9.61 11.59
CA SER A 54 -2.07 8.59 10.98
C SER A 54 -1.74 7.21 11.52
N ALA A 55 -2.75 6.37 11.74
CA ALA A 55 -2.55 5.00 12.18
C ALA A 55 -1.76 4.19 11.12
N VAL A 56 -0.80 3.39 11.59
CA VAL A 56 -0.13 2.38 10.76
C VAL A 56 -1.09 1.25 10.37
N GLU A 57 -0.66 0.36 9.48
CA GLU A 57 -1.51 -0.70 8.88
C GLU A 57 -2.70 -0.16 8.08
N SER A 58 -2.55 1.01 7.47
CA SER A 58 -3.58 1.65 6.66
C SER A 58 -3.29 1.56 5.16
N ARG A 59 -4.35 1.49 4.35
CA ARG A 59 -4.26 1.47 2.88
C ARG A 59 -5.10 2.59 2.29
N LYS A 60 -4.58 3.22 1.25
CA LYS A 60 -5.25 4.27 0.48
C LYS A 60 -5.19 3.95 -1.00
N LEU A 61 -6.33 4.10 -1.66
CA LEU A 61 -6.45 3.93 -3.10
C LEU A 61 -6.40 5.32 -3.75
N MET A 62 -5.38 5.55 -4.55
CA MET A 62 -5.19 6.79 -5.29
C MET A 62 -5.49 6.55 -6.78
N SER A 63 -6.22 7.46 -7.41
CA SER A 63 -6.57 7.36 -8.83
C SER A 63 -5.83 8.41 -9.65
N PHE A 64 -5.09 7.96 -10.65
CA PHE A 64 -4.36 8.79 -11.60
C PHE A 64 -5.07 8.80 -12.96
N LYS A 65 -5.20 10.00 -13.53
CA LYS A 65 -5.76 10.21 -14.87
C LYS A 65 -4.59 10.36 -15.84
N HIS A 66 -3.95 9.23 -16.17
CA HIS A 66 -2.83 9.15 -17.10
C HIS A 66 -3.16 8.18 -18.25
N THR A 67 -2.66 8.49 -19.44
CA THR A 67 -2.74 7.65 -20.64
C THR A 67 -1.38 7.06 -21.05
N SER A 68 -0.29 7.61 -20.51
CA SER A 68 1.08 7.15 -20.73
C SER A 68 1.76 6.72 -19.43
N ASP A 69 2.78 5.87 -19.56
CA ASP A 69 3.63 5.42 -18.45
C ASP A 69 4.12 6.63 -17.64
N PHE A 70 4.05 6.53 -16.32
CA PHE A 70 4.36 7.65 -15.44
C PHE A 70 4.99 7.16 -14.14
N ASN A 71 5.54 8.10 -13.39
CA ASN A 71 6.06 7.86 -12.07
C ASN A 71 5.47 8.83 -11.05
N PHE A 72 5.49 8.42 -9.79
CA PHE A 72 5.17 9.29 -8.67
C PHE A 72 6.12 8.97 -7.51
N THR A 73 6.36 9.97 -6.68
CA THR A 73 7.24 9.88 -5.52
C THR A 73 6.40 9.92 -4.25
N LEU A 74 6.60 8.96 -3.35
CA LEU A 74 6.16 9.07 -1.96
C LEU A 74 7.25 9.77 -1.18
N LYS A 75 6.90 10.86 -0.50
CA LYS A 75 7.85 11.67 0.27
C LYS A 75 7.23 12.16 1.56
N TYR A 76 8.06 12.50 2.54
CA TYR A 76 7.63 13.29 3.67
C TYR A 76 7.37 14.72 3.24
N GLY A 77 6.24 15.26 3.65
CA GLY A 77 5.84 16.62 3.31
C GLY A 77 5.01 17.27 4.41
N ASN A 78 4.64 18.54 4.20
CA ASN A 78 3.98 19.39 5.19
C ASN A 78 4.65 19.34 6.58
N LEU A 79 5.99 19.30 6.60
CA LEU A 79 6.77 19.30 7.82
C LEU A 79 6.80 20.71 8.41
N SER A 80 6.80 20.82 9.75
CA SER A 80 7.03 22.11 10.41
C SER A 80 8.46 22.60 10.19
N GLU A 81 8.68 23.92 10.15
CA GLU A 81 9.99 24.53 9.89
C GLU A 81 11.11 24.00 10.82
N ASN A 82 10.76 23.78 12.09
CA ASN A 82 11.69 23.26 13.10
C ASN A 82 12.16 21.83 12.80
N VAL A 83 11.26 21.01 12.24
CA VAL A 83 11.53 19.62 11.89
C VAL A 83 12.29 19.56 10.56
N GLU A 84 11.87 20.36 9.59
CA GLU A 84 12.40 20.36 8.23
C GLU A 84 13.91 20.59 8.16
N LYS A 85 14.45 21.46 9.02
CA LYS A 85 15.87 21.80 9.05
C LYS A 85 16.81 20.61 9.27
N ASN A 86 16.39 19.60 10.02
CA ASN A 86 17.22 18.46 10.42
C ASN A 86 16.62 17.10 10.02
N PHE A 87 15.65 17.08 9.10
CA PHE A 87 14.86 15.89 8.80
C PHE A 87 15.64 14.82 8.00
N GLY A 88 16.61 15.25 7.18
CA GLY A 88 17.30 14.37 6.24
C GLY A 88 16.54 14.21 4.90
N PRO A 89 16.79 13.12 4.15
CA PRO A 89 16.13 12.87 2.87
C PRO A 89 14.61 12.78 3.02
N LYS A 90 13.88 13.56 2.22
CA LYS A 90 12.41 13.59 2.24
C LYS A 90 11.78 12.53 1.36
N ASP A 91 12.42 12.21 0.23
CA ASP A 91 11.90 11.21 -0.69
C ASP A 91 12.07 9.82 -0.08
N ILE A 92 11.00 9.03 -0.11
CA ILE A 92 10.96 7.69 0.49
C ILE A 92 11.14 6.66 -0.62
N ILE A 93 10.19 6.62 -1.55
CA ILE A 93 10.22 5.75 -2.73
C ILE A 93 9.73 6.47 -3.98
N ILE A 94 10.23 6.03 -5.14
CA ILE A 94 9.72 6.38 -6.45
C ILE A 94 9.02 5.13 -6.99
N SER A 95 7.76 5.26 -7.37
CA SER A 95 6.97 4.20 -8.01
C SER A 95 6.86 4.50 -9.49
N LYS A 96 7.26 3.53 -10.33
CA LYS A 96 7.20 3.61 -11.79
C LYS A 96 6.13 2.65 -12.27
N ILE A 97 5.17 3.18 -13.03
CA ILE A 97 4.10 2.39 -13.63
C ILE A 97 4.39 2.28 -15.12
N THR A 98 4.50 1.04 -15.60
CA THR A 98 4.84 0.74 -17.00
C THR A 98 3.82 -0.17 -17.68
N GLY A 99 3.76 -0.10 -19.00
CA GLY A 99 2.85 -0.89 -19.83
C GLY A 99 1.41 -0.34 -19.91
N LEU A 100 1.20 0.94 -19.54
CA LEU A 100 -0.10 1.58 -19.56
C LEU A 100 -0.60 1.80 -20.99
N ALA A 101 0.28 2.27 -21.89
CA ALA A 101 -0.08 2.53 -23.28
C ALA A 101 -0.58 1.26 -24.00
N ASP A 102 0.09 0.12 -23.79
CA ASP A 102 -0.32 -1.15 -24.39
C ASP A 102 -1.57 -1.72 -23.73
N ALA A 103 -1.77 -1.49 -22.43
CA ALA A 103 -2.99 -1.88 -21.74
C ALA A 103 -4.21 -1.09 -22.24
N ILE A 104 -4.05 0.21 -22.56
CA ILE A 104 -5.12 1.05 -23.11
C ILE A 104 -5.53 0.61 -24.51
N LYS A 105 -4.56 0.30 -25.39
CA LYS A 105 -4.83 -0.19 -26.76
C LYS A 105 -5.76 -1.40 -26.82
N ARG A 106 -5.68 -2.29 -25.81
CA ARG A 106 -6.58 -3.46 -25.71
C ARG A 106 -8.06 -3.10 -25.56
N PHE A 107 -8.36 -1.85 -25.25
CA PHE A 107 -9.70 -1.35 -25.01
C PHE A 107 -10.13 -0.21 -25.93
N GLU A 108 -9.27 0.21 -26.87
CA GLU A 108 -9.59 1.29 -27.84
C GLU A 108 -10.82 0.95 -28.70
N ASP A 109 -11.12 -0.34 -28.90
CA ASP A 109 -12.30 -0.81 -29.64
C ASP A 109 -13.63 -0.62 -28.89
N THR A 110 -13.60 -0.22 -27.62
CA THR A 110 -14.81 -0.05 -26.80
C THR A 110 -15.05 1.43 -26.50
N SER A 111 -16.26 1.92 -26.76
CA SER A 111 -16.73 3.28 -26.42
C SER A 111 -16.74 3.47 -24.88
N SER A 112 -15.57 3.67 -24.30
CA SER A 112 -15.33 3.67 -22.86
C SER A 112 -15.04 5.07 -22.32
N GLU A 113 -15.32 5.29 -21.03
CA GLU A 113 -14.86 6.51 -20.35
C GLU A 113 -13.32 6.57 -20.27
N LYS A 114 -12.77 7.76 -19.97
CA LYS A 114 -11.32 7.96 -19.84
C LYS A 114 -10.71 6.96 -18.83
N PRO A 115 -9.63 6.23 -19.20
CA PRO A 115 -8.99 5.26 -18.32
C PRO A 115 -8.52 5.91 -17.01
N LYS A 116 -8.61 5.17 -15.91
CA LYS A 116 -8.09 5.58 -14.59
C LYS A 116 -7.16 4.52 -14.05
N VAL A 117 -5.94 4.91 -13.71
CA VAL A 117 -4.99 4.02 -13.03
C VAL A 117 -5.21 4.15 -11.53
N LYS A 118 -5.62 3.06 -10.88
CA LYS A 118 -5.79 3.00 -9.43
C LYS A 118 -4.57 2.33 -8.82
N VAL A 119 -3.97 2.98 -7.85
CA VAL A 119 -2.79 2.45 -7.13
C VAL A 119 -3.12 2.31 -5.67
N THR A 120 -2.94 1.11 -5.11
CA THR A 120 -3.07 0.90 -3.66
C THR A 120 -1.75 1.23 -2.98
N LEU A 121 -1.77 2.25 -2.13
CA LEU A 121 -0.66 2.68 -1.32
C LEU A 121 -0.87 2.18 0.11
N GLN A 122 0.16 1.60 0.72
CA GLN A 122 0.07 0.96 2.02
C GLN A 122 1.10 1.54 2.99
N LEU A 123 0.65 1.90 4.19
CA LEU A 123 1.49 2.12 5.36
C LEU A 123 1.50 0.82 6.18
N SER A 124 2.65 0.13 6.21
CA SER A 124 2.83 -1.13 6.94
C SER A 124 2.78 -0.95 8.45
N GLU A 125 2.60 -2.05 9.20
CA GLU A 125 2.69 -2.06 10.67
C GLU A 125 4.00 -1.46 11.18
N SER A 126 5.11 -1.75 10.48
CA SER A 126 6.43 -1.21 10.78
C SER A 126 6.63 0.27 10.42
N GLY A 127 5.60 0.96 9.91
CA GLY A 127 5.69 2.37 9.53
C GLY A 127 6.32 2.65 8.17
N PHE A 128 6.64 1.62 7.37
CA PHE A 128 7.11 1.80 5.99
C PHE A 128 5.95 2.00 5.04
N VAL A 129 6.04 3.03 4.19
CA VAL A 129 5.09 3.26 3.10
C VAL A 129 5.57 2.60 1.81
N THR A 130 4.64 1.98 1.08
CA THR A 130 4.93 1.32 -0.19
C THR A 130 3.73 1.37 -1.14
N SER A 131 3.97 1.14 -2.43
CA SER A 131 2.93 0.93 -3.44
C SER A 131 2.72 -0.57 -3.60
N LYS A 132 1.50 -1.07 -3.38
CA LYS A 132 1.21 -2.51 -3.36
C LYS A 132 0.80 -3.05 -4.73
N ASP A 133 -0.12 -2.35 -5.39
CA ASP A 133 -0.65 -2.74 -6.69
C ASP A 133 -1.00 -1.51 -7.53
N ALA A 134 -1.02 -1.70 -8.85
CA ALA A 134 -1.47 -0.72 -9.83
C ALA A 134 -2.40 -1.39 -10.83
N VAL A 135 -3.62 -0.87 -10.96
CA VAL A 135 -4.69 -1.44 -11.78
C VAL A 135 -5.30 -0.37 -12.66
N LEU A 136 -5.22 -0.58 -13.97
CA LEU A 136 -5.99 0.18 -14.95
C LEU A 136 -7.47 -0.21 -14.84
N THR A 137 -8.34 0.76 -14.60
CA THR A 137 -9.80 0.58 -14.56
C THR A 137 -10.44 1.34 -15.71
N ILE A 138 -11.31 0.66 -16.46
CA ILE A 138 -12.10 1.25 -17.54
C ILE A 138 -13.57 0.99 -17.27
N GLU A 139 -14.36 2.06 -17.22
CA GLU A 139 -15.82 1.99 -17.11
C GLU A 139 -16.41 1.89 -18.52
N GLN A 140 -17.02 0.75 -18.86
CA GLN A 140 -17.78 0.60 -20.10
C GLN A 140 -19.18 1.18 -19.92
N GLN A 141 -19.60 2.04 -20.84
CA GLN A 141 -21.00 2.48 -20.90
C GLN A 141 -21.83 1.41 -21.61
N THR A 142 -22.65 0.68 -20.88
CA THR A 142 -23.67 -0.19 -21.48
C THR A 142 -24.71 0.68 -22.19
N PHE A 143 -25.08 0.28 -23.42
CA PHE A 143 -25.96 1.01 -24.35
C PHE A 143 -27.35 1.41 -23.81
N THR A 144 -27.73 1.01 -22.60
CA THR A 144 -28.95 1.45 -21.90
C THR A 144 -28.92 2.91 -21.47
N ASP A 145 -27.75 3.57 -21.45
CA ASP A 145 -27.62 4.96 -21.02
C ASP A 145 -28.02 5.99 -22.11
N LYS A 146 -28.09 5.57 -23.38
CA LYS A 146 -28.46 6.47 -24.51
C LYS A 146 -29.93 6.94 -24.48
N VAL A 147 -30.77 6.39 -23.60
CA VAL A 147 -32.17 6.83 -23.44
C VAL A 147 -32.34 7.81 -22.28
N LYS A 148 -31.34 7.95 -21.38
CA LYS A 148 -31.42 8.91 -20.25
C LYS A 148 -30.79 10.27 -20.55
N THR A 149 -29.91 10.38 -21.55
CA THR A 149 -29.27 11.66 -21.92
C THR A 149 -30.21 12.63 -22.67
N PHE A 150 -31.41 12.21 -23.05
CA PHE A 150 -32.44 13.09 -23.64
C PHE A 150 -33.37 13.75 -22.60
N PHE A 151 -33.30 13.40 -21.31
CA PHE A 151 -34.05 14.04 -20.24
C PHE A 151 -33.08 14.61 -19.20
N GLY A 152 -32.79 15.91 -19.34
CA GLY A 152 -31.79 16.62 -18.55
C GLY A 152 -32.02 16.55 -17.05
N VAL A 153 -31.00 16.09 -16.32
CA VAL A 153 -30.78 16.42 -14.92
C VAL A 153 -29.28 16.63 -14.72
N ASN A 154 -28.93 17.86 -14.36
CA ASN A 154 -27.58 18.34 -14.13
C ASN A 154 -27.11 17.84 -12.74
N GLY A 155 -26.20 16.87 -12.70
CA GLY A 155 -25.63 16.33 -11.48
C GLY A 155 -24.11 16.48 -11.48
N ASN A 156 -23.60 17.39 -10.65
CA ASN A 156 -22.17 17.63 -10.43
C ASN A 156 -21.45 16.33 -10.04
N LYS A 157 -20.52 15.85 -10.89
CA LYS A 157 -19.57 14.78 -10.56
C LYS A 157 -18.50 15.36 -9.62
N SER A 158 -18.53 14.97 -8.35
CA SER A 158 -17.41 15.19 -7.42
C SER A 158 -16.20 14.35 -7.84
N ASP A 159 -15.03 14.98 -7.87
CA ASP A 159 -13.76 14.36 -8.21
C ASP A 159 -13.26 13.53 -7.01
N ASP A 160 -13.24 12.22 -7.18
CA ASP A 160 -13.00 11.22 -6.14
C ASP A 160 -11.51 10.86 -6.15
N SER A 161 -10.68 11.69 -5.51
CA SER A 161 -9.20 11.62 -5.65
C SER A 161 -8.53 10.64 -4.69
N ILE A 162 -9.15 10.29 -3.56
CA ILE A 162 -8.57 9.39 -2.55
C ILE A 162 -9.68 8.61 -1.85
N LYS A 163 -9.55 7.27 -1.78
CA LYS A 163 -10.44 6.41 -0.99
C LYS A 163 -9.66 5.61 0.04
N GLU A 164 -10.21 5.49 1.25
CA GLU A 164 -9.70 4.55 2.24
C GLU A 164 -10.17 3.13 1.89
N VAL A 165 -9.25 2.17 1.95
CA VAL A 165 -9.55 0.75 1.68
C VAL A 165 -9.52 -0.03 2.99
N PRO A 166 -10.57 -0.80 3.31
CA PRO A 166 -10.56 -1.67 4.48
C PRO A 166 -9.40 -2.67 4.42
N PHE A 167 -8.69 -2.84 5.54
CA PHE A 167 -7.70 -3.88 5.70
C PHE A 167 -8.43 -5.22 5.93
N GLN A 168 -8.50 -6.06 4.89
CA GLN A 168 -8.89 -7.46 5.03
C GLN A 168 -7.63 -8.34 5.04
N GLU A 169 -7.54 -9.21 6.04
CA GLU A 169 -6.55 -10.27 6.16
C GLU A 169 -6.98 -11.45 5.27
N GLU A 170 -6.08 -11.93 4.41
CA GLU A 170 -6.20 -13.28 3.85
C GLU A 170 -5.70 -14.27 4.90
N THR A 171 -6.61 -14.77 5.74
CA THR A 171 -6.36 -15.94 6.58
C THR A 171 -7.15 -17.12 6.00
N THR A 172 -6.44 -18.01 5.33
CA THR A 172 -6.93 -19.33 4.93
C THR A 172 -7.37 -20.11 6.16
N SER A 173 -8.67 -20.35 6.33
CA SER A 173 -9.21 -21.26 7.32
C SER A 173 -10.04 -22.34 6.64
N SER A 174 -9.56 -23.58 6.77
CA SER A 174 -10.18 -24.80 6.29
C SER A 174 -11.40 -25.21 7.11
N VAL A 175 -12.23 -26.02 6.45
CA VAL A 175 -13.61 -26.46 6.70
C VAL A 175 -13.83 -27.43 7.87
N ASN A 176 -15.12 -27.52 8.27
CA ASN A 176 -15.89 -28.59 8.99
C ASN A 176 -15.94 -28.58 10.55
N ALA A 177 -17.06 -28.86 11.24
CA ALA A 177 -18.48 -29.07 10.89
C ALA A 177 -19.38 -29.14 12.18
N SER A 178 -20.68 -28.80 12.03
CA SER A 178 -21.91 -29.25 12.75
C SER A 178 -22.11 -28.89 14.26
N ASP A 179 -23.27 -28.51 14.84
CA ASP A 179 -24.72 -28.36 14.51
C ASP A 179 -25.45 -27.81 15.80
N PRO A 180 -26.80 -27.62 15.93
CA PRO A 180 -27.69 -26.55 15.41
C PRO A 180 -28.64 -25.90 16.48
N ASN A 181 -29.58 -25.05 16.01
CA ASN A 181 -30.75 -24.39 16.68
C ASN A 181 -30.45 -23.14 17.54
N GLU A 182 -31.23 -22.04 17.53
CA GLU A 182 -32.66 -21.86 17.25
C GLU A 182 -33.02 -20.40 16.87
N LEU A 183 -33.91 -20.28 15.87
CA LEU A 183 -34.90 -19.25 15.53
C LEU A 183 -34.96 -17.91 16.31
N ASN A 184 -34.93 -16.78 15.57
CA ASN A 184 -36.12 -15.90 15.53
C ASN A 184 -36.18 -14.98 14.29
N ASN A 185 -37.39 -14.95 13.75
CA ASN A 185 -37.87 -14.32 12.52
C ASN A 185 -38.26 -12.85 12.76
N THR A 186 -38.27 -12.00 11.72
CA THR A 186 -39.44 -11.18 11.27
C THR A 186 -39.01 -9.92 10.45
N GLN A 187 -39.42 -9.94 9.17
CA GLN A 187 -39.83 -8.86 8.22
C GLN A 187 -38.81 -7.79 7.83
N ILE A 188 -38.26 -7.83 6.62
CA ILE A 188 -38.86 -7.41 5.32
C ILE A 188 -39.35 -5.96 5.36
N SER A 189 -38.52 -5.08 4.82
CA SER A 189 -38.94 -3.83 4.18
C SER A 189 -38.10 -3.70 2.91
N GLU A 190 -38.73 -4.03 1.80
CA GLU A 190 -38.20 -3.81 0.46
C GLU A 190 -38.01 -2.31 0.26
N THR A 191 -36.80 -1.91 -0.12
CA THR A 191 -36.62 -0.73 -0.95
C THR A 191 -35.45 -1.03 -1.88
N GLU A 192 -35.80 -1.67 -3.00
CA GLU A 192 -34.92 -1.82 -4.14
C GLU A 192 -34.44 -0.43 -4.59
N SER A 193 -33.19 -0.11 -4.31
CA SER A 193 -32.44 0.87 -5.11
C SER A 193 -31.49 0.07 -5.99
N GLN A 194 -31.99 -0.28 -7.17
CA GLN A 194 -31.25 -0.95 -8.23
C GLN A 194 -29.97 -0.16 -8.56
N LYS A 195 -28.84 -0.64 -8.03
CA LYS A 195 -27.52 -0.15 -8.41
C LYS A 195 -27.21 -0.76 -9.78
N GLN A 196 -27.41 0.02 -10.83
CA GLN A 196 -27.05 -0.37 -12.20
C GLN A 196 -25.59 -0.83 -12.22
N THR A 197 -25.37 -2.09 -12.57
CA THR A 197 -24.05 -2.72 -12.61
C THR A 197 -23.31 -2.30 -13.87
N LYS A 198 -22.59 -1.16 -13.79
CA LYS A 198 -21.58 -0.84 -14.79
C LYS A 198 -20.55 -1.99 -14.84
N LYS A 199 -20.28 -2.52 -16.03
CA LYS A 199 -19.22 -3.51 -16.22
C LYS A 199 -17.88 -2.77 -16.13
N ILE A 200 -17.11 -3.08 -15.09
CA ILE A 200 -15.78 -2.52 -14.86
C ILE A 200 -14.77 -3.55 -15.34
N GLU A 201 -13.96 -3.19 -16.33
CA GLU A 201 -12.84 -4.01 -16.76
C GLU A 201 -11.54 -3.49 -16.13
N THR A 202 -10.72 -4.41 -15.65
CA THR A 202 -9.50 -4.11 -14.90
C THR A 202 -8.30 -4.84 -15.48
N ILE A 203 -7.18 -4.14 -15.66
CA ILE A 203 -5.88 -4.73 -16.03
C ILE A 203 -4.84 -4.37 -14.97
N THR A 204 -4.14 -5.38 -14.44
CA THR A 204 -2.97 -5.17 -13.58
C THR A 204 -1.80 -4.63 -14.41
N LEU A 205 -1.19 -3.55 -13.96
CA LEU A 205 -0.03 -2.91 -14.59
C LEU A 205 1.27 -3.35 -13.92
N ASN A 206 2.40 -3.13 -14.60
CA ASN A 206 3.71 -3.35 -13.98
C ASN A 206 4.03 -2.16 -13.05
N LEU A 207 4.44 -2.48 -11.83
CA LEU A 207 4.76 -1.52 -10.77
C LEU A 207 6.17 -1.81 -10.25
N GLU A 208 7.09 -0.91 -10.55
CA GLU A 208 8.47 -0.97 -10.07
C GLU A 208 8.69 0.06 -8.96
N ILE A 209 9.36 -0.35 -7.89
CA ILE A 209 9.61 0.47 -6.71
C ILE A 209 11.10 0.72 -6.58
N GLU A 210 11.50 1.98 -6.55
CA GLU A 210 12.87 2.43 -6.32
C GLU A 210 12.96 3.15 -4.97
N ASN A 211 13.90 2.74 -4.11
CA ASN A 211 14.14 3.40 -2.82
C ASN A 211 14.95 4.68 -3.04
N ALA A 212 14.30 5.84 -2.82
CA ALA A 212 14.90 7.15 -2.98
C ALA A 212 15.57 7.65 -1.69
N GLY A 213 15.03 7.25 -0.54
CA GLY A 213 15.56 7.59 0.78
C GLY A 213 16.72 6.68 1.19
N ILE A 214 16.63 6.12 2.40
CA ILE A 214 17.62 5.17 2.90
C ILE A 214 17.49 3.87 2.12
N LYS A 215 18.52 3.54 1.34
CA LYS A 215 18.54 2.31 0.56
C LYS A 215 18.67 1.10 1.50
N PRO A 216 17.87 0.05 1.29
CA PRO A 216 18.07 -1.20 2.00
C PRO A 216 19.42 -1.79 1.62
N LEU A 217 19.99 -2.54 2.55
CA LEU A 217 21.25 -3.25 2.33
C LEU A 217 21.13 -4.20 1.14
N GLY A 218 22.10 -4.19 0.23
CA GLY A 218 22.14 -5.13 -0.89
C GLY A 218 22.24 -6.58 -0.41
N THR A 219 21.89 -7.54 -1.26
CA THR A 219 21.98 -8.96 -0.92
C THR A 219 23.39 -9.38 -0.57
N GLU A 220 24.37 -9.01 -1.41
CA GLU A 220 25.79 -9.30 -1.19
C GLU A 220 26.34 -8.61 0.07
N GLU A 221 26.03 -7.33 0.27
CA GLU A 221 26.44 -6.59 1.47
C GLU A 221 25.85 -7.19 2.75
N LYS A 222 24.60 -7.67 2.68
CA LYS A 222 23.94 -8.36 3.78
C LYS A 222 24.60 -9.70 4.09
N GLU A 223 24.94 -10.48 3.07
CA GLU A 223 25.65 -11.75 3.23
C GLU A 223 27.04 -11.54 3.85
N ASN A 224 27.79 -10.56 3.37
CA ASN A 224 29.09 -10.20 3.92
C ASN A 224 28.98 -9.76 5.39
N SER A 225 27.97 -8.97 5.73
CA SER A 225 27.70 -8.54 7.11
C SER A 225 27.36 -9.73 8.02
N ILE A 226 26.51 -10.64 7.57
CA ILE A 226 26.16 -11.87 8.29
C ILE A 226 27.41 -12.74 8.51
N ARG A 227 28.24 -12.92 7.47
CA ARG A 227 29.47 -13.70 7.57
C ARG A 227 30.44 -13.11 8.60
N ARG A 228 30.59 -11.78 8.59
CA ARG A 228 31.44 -11.07 9.54
C ARG A 228 30.96 -11.24 10.98
N LEU A 229 29.65 -11.09 11.22
CA LEU A 229 29.06 -11.28 12.55
C LEU A 229 29.26 -12.71 13.07
N ARG A 230 29.03 -13.72 12.21
CA ARG A 230 29.27 -15.13 12.58
C ARG A 230 30.72 -15.40 12.94
N ALA A 231 31.67 -14.83 12.20
CA ALA A 231 33.09 -14.98 12.50
C ALA A 231 33.46 -14.36 13.86
N MET A 232 32.85 -13.23 14.23
CA MET A 232 33.03 -12.62 15.55
C MET A 232 32.43 -13.50 16.65
N ASP A 233 31.22 -13.99 16.47
CA ASP A 233 30.55 -14.88 17.43
C ASP A 233 31.36 -16.16 17.70
N ASP A 234 31.96 -16.74 16.65
CA ASP A 234 32.78 -17.93 16.77
C ASP A 234 34.11 -17.66 17.47
N ALA A 235 34.74 -16.51 17.20
CA ALA A 235 35.94 -16.09 17.92
C ALA A 235 35.66 -15.86 19.42
N ASP A 236 34.55 -15.21 19.76
CA ASP A 236 34.13 -14.99 21.14
C ASP A 236 33.78 -16.30 21.85
N ARG A 237 33.15 -17.24 21.15
CA ARG A 237 32.87 -18.58 21.67
C ARG A 237 34.15 -19.34 21.98
N GLN A 238 35.13 -19.30 21.09
CA GLN A 238 36.44 -19.93 21.31
C GLN A 238 37.18 -19.30 22.50
N ARG A 239 37.11 -17.98 22.63
CA ARG A 239 37.71 -17.26 23.76
C ARG A 239 37.07 -17.68 25.09
N ARG A 240 35.74 -17.68 25.18
CA ARG A 240 35.00 -18.12 26.38
C ARG A 240 35.33 -19.56 26.75
N ALA A 241 35.32 -20.48 25.78
CA ALA A 241 35.66 -21.88 26.03
C ALA A 241 37.11 -22.05 26.56
N ARG A 242 38.06 -21.26 26.07
CA ARG A 242 39.44 -21.27 26.56
C ARG A 242 39.54 -20.73 28.00
N GLU A 243 38.85 -19.64 28.30
CA GLU A 243 38.85 -19.03 29.63
C GLU A 243 38.17 -19.95 30.66
N GLU A 244 37.05 -20.58 30.29
CA GLU A 244 36.36 -21.59 31.11
C GLU A 244 37.26 -22.81 31.40
N ALA A 245 37.96 -23.33 30.39
CA ALA A 245 38.89 -24.44 30.58
C ALA A 245 40.06 -24.07 31.51
N ARG A 246 40.58 -22.84 31.42
CA ARG A 246 41.62 -22.34 32.33
C ARG A 246 41.12 -22.21 33.75
N ASN A 247 39.96 -21.58 33.95
CA ASN A 247 39.36 -21.42 35.27
C ASN A 247 39.06 -22.78 35.91
N SER A 248 38.57 -23.74 35.13
CA SER A 248 38.36 -25.11 35.61
C SER A 248 39.68 -25.73 36.11
N LEU A 249 40.79 -25.56 35.38
CA LEU A 249 42.09 -26.11 35.78
C LEU A 249 42.67 -25.40 37.02
N GLU A 250 42.46 -24.09 37.18
CA GLU A 250 42.87 -23.34 38.37
C GLU A 250 42.05 -23.68 39.62
N SER A 251 40.83 -24.19 39.44
CA SER A 251 39.94 -24.57 40.55
C SER A 251 40.22 -25.97 41.14
N PHE A 252 41.00 -26.80 40.45
CA PHE A 252 41.45 -28.13 40.91
C PHE A 252 42.76 -28.05 41.70
#